data_AF-A0A329MGL1-F1
#
_entry.id   AF-A0A329MGL1-F1
#
_cell.length_a   1.000
_cell.length_b   1.000
_cell.length_c   1.000
_cell.angle_alpha   90.00
_cell.angle_beta   90.00
_cell.angle_gamma   90.00
#
_symmetry.space_group_name_H-M   'P 1'
#
loop_
_entity.id
_entity.type
_entity.pdbx_description
1 polymer ?
#
loop_
_entity_poly.entity_id
_entity_poly.type
_entity_poly.pdbx_seq_one_letter_code
_entity_poly.pdbx_strand_id
1 'polypeptide(L)'
;MAVSKQYKRKFVYQDIVFYWYVNPDYDDEGKINVHILSNDKKFIVAYEIGQASIHKKNPFLVVMGNEFIGYSEKRTGYFRVRTPIWHDAVATPSFVKTIIEWCFSDKKEIVLVNWMGELV
;
A
#
# COMPACT_ATOMS: atom_id res chain seq x y z
N MET A 1 -4.53 0.94 22.22
CA MET A 1 -4.85 -0.34 21.54
C MET A 1 -3.63 -0.79 20.73
N ALA A 2 -2.89 -1.79 21.22
CA ALA A 2 -1.65 -2.25 20.62
C ALA A 2 -1.88 -3.00 19.30
N VAL A 3 -1.00 -2.81 18.32
CA VAL A 3 -0.96 -3.63 17.11
C VAL A 3 -0.41 -5.01 17.50
N SER A 4 -1.20 -6.08 17.30
CA SER A 4 -0.72 -7.46 17.52
C SER A 4 0.50 -7.71 16.62
N LYS A 5 1.61 -8.17 17.24
CA LYS A 5 2.95 -8.36 16.65
C LYS A 5 3.12 -9.71 15.93
N GLN A 6 2.14 -10.60 16.01
CA GLN A 6 2.25 -11.92 15.40
C GLN A 6 2.26 -11.80 13.86
N TYR A 7 3.27 -12.43 13.22
CA TYR A 7 3.48 -12.50 11.77
C TYR A 7 3.76 -11.20 11.01
N LYS A 8 4.05 -10.09 11.70
CA LYS A 8 4.34 -8.80 11.06
C LYS A 8 5.84 -8.52 11.05
N ARG A 9 6.36 -8.19 9.87
CA ARG A 9 7.73 -7.71 9.70
C ARG A 9 7.82 -6.24 10.08
N LYS A 10 8.81 -5.89 10.90
CA LYS A 10 9.08 -4.50 11.28
C LYS A 10 9.96 -3.84 10.22
N PHE A 11 9.61 -2.63 9.85
CA PHE A 11 10.40 -1.76 8.99
C PHE A 11 10.50 -0.39 9.64
N VAL A 12 11.68 0.24 9.62
CA VAL A 12 11.88 1.57 10.21
C VAL A 12 12.30 2.50 9.08
N TYR A 13 11.54 3.58 8.89
CA TYR A 13 11.80 4.57 7.86
C TYR A 13 11.64 5.97 8.45
N GLN A 14 12.68 6.80 8.34
CA GLN A 14 12.69 8.18 8.87
C GLN A 14 12.19 8.27 10.33
N ASP A 15 12.72 7.40 11.21
CA ASP A 15 12.34 7.29 12.64
C ASP A 15 10.92 6.75 12.91
N ILE A 16 10.11 6.54 11.87
CA ILE A 16 8.77 5.98 11.99
C ILE A 16 8.84 4.45 11.87
N VAL A 17 8.20 3.76 12.82
CA VAL A 17 8.08 2.30 12.81
C VAL A 17 6.84 1.87 12.02
N PHE A 18 7.10 1.14 10.94
CA PHE A 18 6.09 0.47 10.13
C PHE A 18 6.09 -1.03 10.42
N TYR A 19 4.90 -1.61 10.34
CA TYR A 19 4.65 -3.03 10.36
C TYR A 19 4.05 -3.41 9.03
N TRP A 20 4.51 -4.50 8.45
CA TRP A 20 3.92 -5.03 7.24
C TRP A 20 3.74 -6.54 7.33
N TYR A 21 2.73 -7.04 6.64
CA TYR A 21 2.48 -8.46 6.51
C TYR A 21 1.88 -8.77 5.15
N VAL A 22 2.05 -10.02 4.75
CA VAL A 22 1.53 -10.54 3.50
C VAL A 22 0.35 -11.43 3.87
N ASN A 23 -0.83 -11.11 3.36
CA ASN A 23 -2.00 -11.94 3.49
C ASN A 23 -2.29 -12.59 2.13
N PRO A 24 -2.03 -13.90 1.96
CA PRO A 24 -2.56 -14.63 0.82
C PRO A 24 -4.06 -14.81 1.05
N ASP A 25 -4.88 -14.11 0.27
CA ASP A 25 -6.32 -14.31 0.30
C ASP A 25 -6.63 -15.59 -0.47
N TYR A 26 -6.78 -16.69 0.27
CA TYR A 26 -7.09 -18.01 -0.31
C TYR A 26 -8.53 -18.10 -0.83
N ASP A 27 -9.41 -17.21 -0.40
CA ASP A 27 -10.83 -17.16 -0.80
C ASP A 27 -11.02 -16.44 -2.16
N ASP A 28 -10.13 -15.49 -2.48
CA ASP A 28 -10.21 -14.63 -3.68
C ASP A 28 -9.03 -14.91 -4.63
N GLU A 29 -9.09 -16.05 -5.33
CA GLU A 29 -8.18 -16.42 -6.44
C GLU A 29 -6.67 -16.48 -6.12
N GLY A 30 -6.26 -16.61 -4.85
CA GLY A 30 -4.84 -16.68 -4.48
C GLY A 30 -4.10 -15.35 -4.66
N LYS A 31 -4.82 -14.23 -4.61
CA LYS A 31 -4.23 -12.89 -4.63
C LYS A 31 -3.42 -12.65 -3.35
N ILE A 32 -2.20 -12.14 -3.52
CA ILE A 32 -1.29 -11.89 -2.41
C ILE A 32 -1.33 -10.41 -2.07
N ASN A 33 -1.94 -10.05 -0.93
CA ASN A 33 -2.06 -8.67 -0.49
C ASN A 33 -0.99 -8.31 0.54
N VAL A 34 -0.22 -7.26 0.27
CA VAL A 34 0.75 -6.69 1.21
C VAL A 34 0.10 -5.54 1.94
N HIS A 35 -0.07 -5.69 3.24
CA HIS A 35 -0.55 -4.65 4.13
C HIS A 35 0.63 -4.00 4.84
N ILE A 36 0.69 -2.68 4.82
CA ILE A 36 1.70 -1.86 5.51
C ILE A 36 0.96 -0.87 6.40
N LEU A 37 1.34 -0.81 7.67
CA LEU A 37 0.72 0.06 8.66
C LEU A 37 1.75 0.65 9.60
N SER A 38 1.59 1.91 9.98
CA SER A 38 2.41 2.55 11.03
C SER A 38 1.95 2.09 12.41
N ASN A 39 2.86 2.13 13.40
CA ASN A 39 2.56 1.83 14.79
C ASN A 39 1.37 2.65 15.34
N ASP A 40 1.27 3.92 14.94
CA ASP A 40 0.18 4.83 15.32
C ASP A 40 -1.14 4.54 14.59
N LYS A 41 -1.16 3.59 13.64
CA LYS A 41 -2.28 3.29 12.73
C LYS A 41 -2.77 4.48 11.89
N LYS A 42 -2.05 5.61 11.91
CA LYS A 42 -2.38 6.79 11.11
C LYS A 42 -2.08 6.58 9.62
N PHE A 43 -1.02 5.84 9.32
CA PHE A 43 -0.67 5.38 7.97
C PHE A 43 -1.05 3.91 7.83
N ILE A 44 -1.91 3.59 6.86
CA ILE A 44 -2.31 2.22 6.52
C ILE A 44 -2.46 2.16 5.00
N VAL A 45 -1.72 1.27 4.35
CA VAL A 45 -1.82 1.03 2.91
C VAL A 45 -1.85 -0.46 2.62
N ALA A 46 -2.50 -0.86 1.54
CA ALA A 46 -2.49 -2.22 1.03
C ALA A 46 -2.19 -2.21 -0.47
N TYR A 47 -1.34 -3.14 -0.90
CA TYR A 47 -0.97 -3.36 -2.29
C TYR A 47 -1.17 -4.82 -2.65
N GLU A 48 -1.81 -5.08 -3.78
CA GLU A 48 -1.99 -6.44 -4.30
C GLU A 48 -0.83 -6.80 -5.24
N ILE A 49 -0.15 -7.89 -4.94
CA ILE A 49 0.95 -8.43 -5.75
C ILE A 49 0.40 -9.15 -6.97
N GLY A 50 1.09 -9.00 -8.10
CA GLY A 50 0.67 -9.52 -9.38
C GLY A 50 -0.13 -8.51 -10.22
N GLN A 51 -0.53 -7.36 -9.67
CA GLN A 51 -1.30 -6.35 -10.41
C GLN A 51 -0.56 -5.80 -11.63
N ALA A 52 0.75 -5.55 -11.55
CA ALA A 52 1.53 -5.10 -12.70
C ALA A 52 1.62 -6.15 -13.81
N SER A 53 1.46 -7.43 -13.46
CA SER A 53 1.52 -8.55 -14.42
C SER A 53 0.18 -8.77 -15.14
N ILE A 54 -0.92 -8.17 -14.66
CA ILE A 54 -2.23 -8.26 -15.30
C ILE A 54 -2.28 -7.28 -16.47
N HIS A 55 -2.10 -7.81 -17.69
CA HIS A 55 -2.31 -7.06 -18.93
C HIS A 55 -3.70 -6.39 -18.91
N LYS A 56 -3.71 -5.04 -18.86
CA LYS A 56 -4.88 -4.10 -18.89
C LYS A 56 -5.32 -3.47 -17.57
N LYS A 57 -4.76 -3.82 -16.40
CA LYS A 57 -5.04 -3.10 -15.16
C LYS A 57 -3.91 -2.13 -14.81
N ASN A 58 -4.25 -0.89 -14.48
CA ASN A 58 -3.31 0.00 -13.83
C ASN A 58 -3.15 -0.46 -12.39
N PRO A 59 -1.92 -0.69 -11.89
CA PRO A 59 -1.72 -1.06 -10.50
C PRO A 59 -2.14 0.11 -9.61
N PHE A 60 -2.74 -0.24 -8.47
CA PHE A 60 -3.23 0.74 -7.52
C PHE A 60 -2.90 0.36 -6.09
N LEU A 61 -2.62 1.37 -5.29
CA LEU A 61 -2.40 1.26 -3.86
C LEU A 61 -3.69 1.67 -3.14
N VAL A 62 -4.18 0.80 -2.27
CA VAL A 62 -5.31 1.12 -1.40
C VAL A 62 -4.79 1.84 -0.17
N VAL A 63 -5.13 3.11 0.00
CA VAL A 63 -4.80 3.88 1.19
C VAL A 63 -6.00 3.87 2.12
N MET A 64 -5.78 3.31 3.32
CA MET A 64 -6.77 3.22 4.40
C MET A 64 -6.43 4.13 5.60
N GLY A 65 -5.20 4.66 5.62
CA GLY A 65 -4.72 5.59 6.62
C GLY A 65 -5.24 7.01 6.40
N ASN A 66 -5.21 7.80 7.47
CA ASN A 66 -5.56 9.22 7.45
C ASN A 66 -4.34 10.12 7.17
N GLU A 67 -3.13 9.63 7.39
CA GLU A 67 -1.89 10.31 7.03
C GLU A 67 -1.29 9.65 5.78
N PHE A 68 -1.33 10.35 4.66
CA PHE A 68 -0.59 10.02 3.44
C PHE A 68 0.08 11.31 2.96
N ILE A 69 1.41 11.35 2.97
CA ILE A 69 2.12 12.58 2.63
C ILE A 69 1.95 12.87 1.13
N GLY A 70 1.73 14.14 0.79
CA GLY A 70 1.29 14.56 -0.55
C GLY A 70 -0.23 14.53 -0.76
N TYR A 71 -1.02 13.89 0.12
CA TYR A 71 -2.49 13.93 0.07
C TYR A 71 -3.04 14.64 1.31
N SER A 72 -3.30 15.94 1.18
CA SER A 72 -3.82 16.77 2.30
C SER A 72 -5.36 16.73 2.42
N GLU A 73 -6.05 16.14 1.44
CA GLU A 73 -7.50 16.02 1.50
C GLU A 73 -7.90 14.98 2.54
N LYS A 74 -8.49 15.44 3.65
CA LYS A 74 -9.14 14.59 4.66
C LYS A 74 -10.34 13.89 4.04
N ARG A 75 -10.13 12.77 3.34
CA ARG A 75 -11.22 11.89 2.92
C ARG A 75 -11.61 10.95 4.04
N THR A 76 -12.91 10.88 4.30
CA THR A 76 -13.50 9.93 5.24
C THR A 76 -13.70 8.61 4.49
N GLY A 77 -12.69 7.74 4.47
CA GLY A 77 -12.81 6.40 3.86
C GLY A 77 -11.54 5.91 3.19
N TYR A 78 -11.62 4.71 2.60
CA TYR A 78 -10.54 4.11 1.84
C TYR A 78 -10.54 4.65 0.41
N PHE A 79 -9.38 5.05 -0.09
CA PHE A 79 -9.21 5.49 -1.47
C PHE A 79 -8.10 4.71 -2.16
N ARG A 80 -8.13 4.69 -3.49
CA ARG A 80 -7.14 3.98 -4.30
C ARG A 80 -6.35 5.00 -5.09
N VAL A 81 -5.03 4.87 -5.05
CA VAL A 81 -4.10 5.73 -5.76
C VAL A 81 -3.42 4.91 -6.84
N ARG A 82 -3.38 5.43 -8.05
CA ARG A 82 -2.62 4.82 -9.14
C ARG A 82 -1.14 4.79 -8.78
N THR A 83 -0.54 3.60 -8.84
CA THR A 83 0.91 3.46 -8.70
C THR A 83 1.55 3.32 -10.07
N PRO A 84 2.84 3.66 -10.20
CA PRO A 84 3.61 3.21 -11.35
C PRO A 84 3.70 1.68 -11.34
N ILE A 85 4.02 1.11 -12.50
CA ILE A 85 4.25 -0.32 -12.66
C ILE A 85 5.49 -0.69 -11.85
N TRP A 86 5.32 -1.47 -10.78
CA TRP A 86 6.42 -2.01 -10.00
C TRP A 86 6.67 -3.48 -10.36
N HIS A 87 7.86 -3.98 -10.01
CA HIS A 87 8.16 -5.40 -10.15
C HIS A 87 7.54 -6.18 -8.97
N ASP A 88 6.23 -6.42 -9.04
CA ASP A 88 5.45 -7.10 -8.01
C ASP A 88 5.40 -8.63 -8.18
N ALA A 89 6.54 -9.25 -8.45
CA ALA A 89 6.61 -10.71 -8.50
C ALA A 89 6.49 -11.35 -7.10
N VAL A 90 7.05 -10.71 -6.05
CA VAL A 90 7.13 -11.27 -4.70
C VAL A 90 7.10 -10.18 -3.63
N ALA A 91 6.42 -10.46 -2.50
CA ALA A 91 6.38 -9.60 -1.31
C ALA A 91 7.74 -9.55 -0.60
N THR A 92 8.65 -8.73 -1.10
CA THR A 92 9.97 -8.55 -0.50
C THR A 92 10.01 -7.31 0.41
N PRO A 93 10.87 -7.30 1.46
CA PRO A 93 11.10 -6.10 2.26
C PRO A 93 11.57 -4.91 1.42
N SER A 94 12.35 -5.16 0.37
CA SER A 94 12.79 -4.13 -0.58
C SER A 94 11.61 -3.54 -1.35
N PHE A 95 10.64 -4.35 -1.74
CA PHE A 95 9.42 -3.87 -2.39
C PHE A 95 8.58 -2.99 -1.46
N VAL A 96 8.41 -3.42 -0.21
CA VAL A 96 7.73 -2.62 0.83
C VAL A 96 8.46 -1.30 1.07
N LYS A 97 9.80 -1.32 1.10
CA LYS A 97 10.60 -0.10 1.17
C LYS A 97 10.29 0.83 -0.01
N THR A 98 10.26 0.31 -1.23
CA THR A 98 9.89 1.11 -2.43
C THR A 98 8.50 1.70 -2.30
N ILE A 99 7.52 0.96 -1.77
CA ILE A 99 6.18 1.50 -1.51
C ILE A 99 6.23 2.63 -0.50
N ILE A 100 6.92 2.44 0.63
CA ILE A 100 7.02 3.46 1.69
C ILE A 100 7.73 4.70 1.16
N GLU A 101 8.90 4.54 0.54
CA GLU A 101 9.62 5.63 -0.14
C GLU A 101 8.74 6.29 -1.19
N TRP A 102 7.88 5.51 -1.85
CA TRP A 102 6.97 6.06 -2.83
C TRP A 102 5.87 6.90 -2.19
N CYS A 103 5.27 6.42 -1.11
CA CYS A 103 4.26 7.16 -0.34
C CYS A 103 4.87 8.43 0.27
N PHE A 104 6.13 8.37 0.72
CA PHE A 104 6.80 9.47 1.41
C PHE A 104 7.36 10.57 0.51
N SER A 105 7.35 10.37 -0.80
CA SER A 105 7.98 11.30 -1.74
C SER A 105 6.95 12.32 -2.26
N ASP A 106 7.19 13.60 -1.93
CA ASP A 106 6.35 14.78 -2.19
C ASP A 106 6.20 15.14 -3.69
N LYS A 107 7.02 14.56 -4.56
CA LYS A 107 7.08 14.88 -6.00
C LYS A 107 6.11 14.05 -6.85
N LYS A 108 4.90 13.78 -6.36
CA LYS A 108 3.99 12.81 -7.01
C LYS A 108 2.61 13.38 -7.22
N GLU A 109 2.13 13.20 -8.44
CA GLU A 109 0.73 13.38 -8.77
C GLU A 109 -0.06 12.19 -8.21
N ILE A 110 -0.83 12.44 -7.15
CA ILE A 110 -1.70 11.44 -6.55
C ILE A 110 -2.95 11.35 -7.41
N VAL A 111 -2.95 10.33 -8.26
CA VAL A 111 -4.06 10.06 -9.17
C VAL A 111 -5.00 9.06 -8.52
N LEU A 112 -6.22 9.49 -8.20
CA LEU A 112 -7.23 8.62 -7.63
C LEU A 112 -7.84 7.72 -8.71
N VAL A 113 -8.05 6.45 -8.37
CA VAL A 113 -8.61 5.46 -9.30
C VAL A 113 -9.77 4.67 -8.70
N ASN A 114 -10.62 4.15 -9.58
CA ASN A 114 -11.69 3.22 -9.23
C ASN A 114 -11.14 1.79 -9.03
N TRP A 115 -12.03 0.83 -8.77
CA TRP A 115 -11.69 -0.59 -8.59
C TRP A 115 -11.13 -1.26 -9.87
N MET A 116 -11.30 -0.64 -11.04
CA MET A 116 -10.74 -1.08 -12.32
C MET A 116 -9.38 -0.43 -12.64
N GLY A 117 -8.94 0.56 -11.85
CA GLY A 117 -7.72 1.32 -12.13
C GLY A 117 -7.92 2.50 -13.10
N GLU A 118 -9.17 2.92 -13.32
CA GLU A 118 -9.52 4.09 -14.13
C GLU A 118 -9.67 5.34 -13.25
N LEU A 119 -9.49 6.52 -13.84
CA LEU A 119 -9.57 7.82 -13.13
C LEU A 119 -10.99 8.05 -12.58
N VAL A 120 -11.07 8.54 -11.34
CA VAL A 120 -12.31 9.01 -10.68
C VAL A 120 -12.39 10.52 -10.73
#